data_AF-A0A1Q6KGS3-F1
#
_entry.id   AF-A0A1Q6KGS3-F1
#
_cell.length_a   1.000
_cell.length_b   1.000
_cell.length_c   1.000
_cell.angle_alpha   90.00
_cell.angle_beta   90.00
_cell.angle_gamma   90.00
#
_symmetry.space_group_name_H-M   'P 1'
#
loop_
_entity.id
_entity.type
_entity.pdbx_description
1 polymer ?
#
loop_
_entity_poly.entity_id
_entity_poly.type
_entity_poly.pdbx_seq_one_letter_code
_entity_poly.pdbx_strand_id
1 'polypeptide(L)'
;MVVKDKNIEKMYSSYVSEFHLEMILIPFINGKIEKKENIIIETEYDMNDTLKTLLSKLNLKEENKEKILKLGWSKGNEKNIKNNDNIIIIGNKEYIEDTNRKIMQKNVENLTIIDCYKFEDICNNITQLASNYNGNLNTNGIQK
;
A
#
# COMPACT_ATOMS: atom_id res chain seq x y z
N MET A 1 7.80 13.99 28.34
CA MET A 1 7.03 12.96 27.62
C MET A 1 8.03 12.11 26.86
N VAL A 2 8.12 10.82 27.16
CA VAL A 2 8.91 9.89 26.34
C VAL A 2 8.06 9.62 25.11
N VAL A 3 8.47 10.14 23.95
CA VAL A 3 7.89 9.74 22.67
C VAL A 3 8.30 8.29 22.49
N LYS A 4 7.36 7.34 22.60
CA LYS A 4 7.62 5.96 22.22
C LYS A 4 8.01 5.95 20.75
N ASP A 5 9.20 5.47 20.43
CA ASP A 5 9.63 5.30 19.04
C ASP A 5 8.66 4.36 18.35
N LYS A 6 7.86 4.91 17.44
CA LYS A 6 7.02 4.12 16.55
C LYS A 6 7.94 3.48 15.54
N ASN A 7 8.18 2.19 15.68
CA ASN A 7 8.86 1.43 14.65
C ASN A 7 7.96 1.39 13.41
N ILE A 8 8.27 2.21 12.41
CA ILE A 8 7.50 2.32 11.17
C ILE A 8 8.47 2.09 10.01
N GLU A 9 8.26 1.00 9.29
CA GLU A 9 8.95 0.74 8.04
C GLU A 9 8.14 1.37 6.91
N LYS A 10 8.74 2.32 6.20
CA LYS A 10 8.08 3.08 5.15
C LYS A 10 8.72 2.77 3.81
N MET A 11 7.92 2.29 2.86
CA MET A 11 8.33 2.01 1.48
C MET A 11 7.51 2.86 0.52
N TYR A 12 8.04 3.09 -0.68
CA TYR A 12 7.27 3.67 -1.76
C TYR A 12 7.13 2.70 -2.92
N SER A 13 6.08 2.87 -3.71
CA SER A 13 5.90 2.21 -5.01
C SER A 13 5.57 3.28 -6.04
N SER A 14 6.05 3.10 -7.27
CA SER A 14 5.75 4.00 -8.38
C SER A 14 5.06 3.22 -9.48
N TYR A 15 3.96 3.76 -10.01
CA TYR A 15 3.20 3.08 -11.06
C TYR A 15 2.78 3.99 -12.22
N VAL A 16 2.53 3.39 -13.38
CA VAL A 16 2.13 4.12 -14.60
C VAL A 16 0.68 3.86 -15.02
N SER A 17 0.02 2.86 -14.41
CA SER A 17 -1.40 2.53 -14.62
C SER A 17 -1.92 1.68 -13.45
N GLU A 18 -3.24 1.56 -13.31
CA GLU A 18 -3.88 0.71 -12.29
C GLU A 18 -3.41 -0.75 -12.40
N PHE A 19 -3.45 -1.34 -13.61
CA PHE A 19 -2.94 -2.69 -13.83
C PHE A 19 -1.46 -2.83 -13.43
N HIS A 20 -0.62 -1.83 -13.71
CA HIS A 20 0.78 -1.87 -13.30
C HIS A 20 0.91 -1.86 -11.77
N LEU A 21 0.13 -1.04 -11.07
CA LEU A 21 0.12 -1.04 -9.62
C LEU A 21 -0.37 -2.37 -9.04
N GLU A 22 -1.46 -2.92 -9.56
CA GLU A 22 -2.01 -4.19 -9.11
C GLU A 22 -1.04 -5.35 -9.33
N MET A 23 -0.31 -5.38 -10.45
CA MET A 23 0.75 -6.36 -10.69
C MET A 23 1.89 -6.29 -9.67
N ILE A 24 2.17 -5.10 -9.13
CA ILE A 24 3.14 -4.92 -8.04
C ILE A 24 2.55 -5.38 -6.69
N LEU A 25 1.33 -4.95 -6.39
CA LEU A 25 0.73 -5.12 -5.07
C LEU A 25 0.17 -6.53 -4.83
N ILE A 26 -0.44 -7.17 -5.82
CA ILE A 26 -1.10 -8.48 -5.64
C ILE A 26 -0.13 -9.55 -5.10
N PRO A 27 1.09 -9.73 -5.65
CA PRO A 27 2.04 -10.69 -5.09
C PRO A 27 2.41 -10.39 -3.64
N PHE A 28 2.64 -9.12 -3.31
CA PHE A 28 2.92 -8.67 -1.94
C PHE A 28 1.75 -8.99 -1.01
N ILE A 29 0.53 -8.60 -1.39
CA ILE A 29 -0.70 -8.83 -0.63
C ILE A 29 -0.94 -10.33 -0.42
N ASN A 30 -0.79 -11.15 -1.47
CA ASN A 30 -0.96 -12.58 -1.37
C ASN A 30 0.01 -13.20 -0.36
N GLY A 31 1.29 -12.81 -0.39
CA GLY A 31 2.28 -13.26 0.58
C GLY A 31 1.95 -12.86 2.02
N LYS A 32 1.36 -11.67 2.22
CA LYS A 32 0.91 -11.19 3.53
C LYS A 32 -0.33 -11.96 4.04
N ILE A 33 -1.28 -12.26 3.15
CA ILE A 33 -2.44 -13.13 3.45
C ILE A 33 -1.99 -14.53 3.88
N GLU A 34 -1.02 -15.13 3.17
CA GLU A 34 -0.50 -16.46 3.50
C GLU A 34 0.18 -16.50 4.87
N LYS A 35 0.81 -15.40 5.28
CA LYS A 35 1.38 -15.21 6.62
C LYS A 35 0.36 -14.82 7.68
N LYS A 36 -0.93 -14.69 7.32
CA LYS A 36 -2.01 -14.22 8.20
C LYS A 36 -1.78 -12.83 8.79
N GLU A 37 -1.07 -11.99 8.04
CA GLU A 37 -0.85 -10.59 8.40
C GLU A 37 -2.02 -9.73 7.92
N ASN A 38 -2.37 -8.70 8.69
CA ASN A 38 -3.46 -7.78 8.34
C ASN A 38 -3.00 -6.77 7.28
N ILE A 39 -3.92 -6.41 6.39
CA ILE A 39 -3.68 -5.49 5.27
C ILE A 39 -4.80 -4.47 5.22
N ILE A 40 -4.42 -3.19 5.17
CA ILE A 40 -5.33 -2.06 5.05
C ILE A 40 -4.96 -1.30 3.77
N ILE A 41 -5.95 -1.03 2.93
CA ILE A 41 -5.78 -0.22 1.73
C ILE A 41 -6.50 1.12 1.93
N GLU A 42 -5.78 2.22 1.89
CA GLU A 42 -6.33 3.57 1.82
C GLU A 42 -6.12 4.08 0.40
N THR A 43 -7.21 4.33 -0.34
CA THR A 43 -7.11 4.72 -1.74
C THR A 43 -8.01 5.91 -2.06
N GLU A 44 -7.46 6.85 -2.84
CA GLU A 44 -8.20 7.95 -3.45
C GLU A 44 -9.06 7.48 -4.62
N TYR A 45 -8.66 6.40 -5.31
CA TYR A 45 -9.25 5.89 -6.54
C TYR A 45 -10.07 4.61 -6.32
N ASP A 46 -11.02 4.34 -7.21
CA ASP A 46 -11.71 3.05 -7.32
C ASP A 46 -11.00 2.17 -8.35
N MET A 47 -10.45 1.04 -7.89
CA MET A 47 -9.68 0.10 -8.71
C MET A 47 -10.39 -1.27 -8.81
N ASN A 48 -11.68 -1.36 -8.46
CA ASN A 48 -12.35 -2.65 -8.36
C ASN A 48 -12.47 -3.38 -9.71
N ASP A 49 -12.67 -2.66 -10.81
CA ASP A 49 -12.91 -3.26 -12.12
C ASP A 49 -11.62 -3.81 -12.75
N THR A 50 -10.53 -3.05 -12.66
CA THR A 50 -9.18 -3.45 -13.07
C THR A 50 -8.68 -4.63 -12.22
N LEU A 51 -8.87 -4.57 -10.90
CA LEU A 51 -8.52 -5.64 -9.98
C LEU A 51 -9.24 -6.95 -10.29
N LYS A 52 -10.57 -6.93 -10.48
CA LYS A 52 -11.36 -8.13 -10.84
C LYS A 52 -10.86 -8.72 -12.14
N THR A 53 -10.59 -7.86 -13.13
CA THR A 53 -10.07 -8.28 -14.44
C THR A 53 -8.71 -8.97 -14.27
N LEU A 54 -7.79 -8.40 -13.49
CA LEU A 54 -6.46 -8.97 -13.30
C LEU A 54 -6.52 -10.29 -12.50
N LEU A 55 -7.24 -10.32 -11.38
CA LEU A 55 -7.40 -11.52 -10.55
C LEU A 55 -8.01 -12.70 -11.32
N SER A 56 -8.89 -12.45 -12.30
CA SER A 56 -9.45 -13.49 -13.17
C SER A 56 -8.40 -14.20 -14.02
N LYS A 57 -7.29 -13.53 -14.31
CA LYS A 57 -6.18 -14.02 -15.15
C LYS A 57 -5.04 -14.64 -14.35
N LEU A 58 -4.99 -14.41 -13.05
CA LEU A 58 -3.92 -14.90 -12.18
C LEU A 58 -4.22 -16.30 -11.65
N ASN A 59 -3.18 -17.15 -11.63
CA ASN A 59 -3.24 -18.49 -11.03
C ASN A 59 -2.99 -18.43 -9.52
N LEU A 60 -3.90 -17.77 -8.79
CA LEU A 60 -3.92 -17.71 -7.33
C LEU A 60 -5.01 -18.63 -6.77
N LYS A 61 -4.87 -19.06 -5.51
CA LYS A 61 -5.94 -19.77 -4.80
C LYS A 61 -7.20 -18.90 -4.76
N GLU A 62 -8.36 -19.47 -5.07
CA GLU A 62 -9.63 -18.74 -5.07
C GLU A 62 -9.94 -18.08 -3.71
N GLU A 63 -9.63 -18.76 -2.61
CA GLU A 63 -9.74 -18.19 -1.26
C GLU A 63 -8.91 -16.91 -1.06
N ASN A 64 -7.75 -16.81 -1.71
CA ASN A 64 -6.89 -15.63 -1.62
C ASN A 64 -7.41 -14.53 -2.53
N LYS A 65 -7.89 -14.87 -3.74
CA LYS A 65 -8.56 -13.90 -4.62
C LYS A 65 -9.75 -13.25 -3.92
N GLU A 66 -10.60 -14.03 -3.26
CA GLU A 66 -11.71 -13.50 -2.48
C GLU A 66 -11.28 -12.58 -1.33
N LYS A 67 -10.22 -12.95 -0.60
CA LYS A 67 -9.68 -12.10 0.47
C LYS A 67 -9.13 -10.79 -0.09
N ILE A 68 -8.41 -10.82 -1.21
CA ILE A 68 -7.87 -9.63 -1.90
C ILE A 68 -9.01 -8.68 -2.30
N LEU A 69 -10.07 -9.21 -2.91
CA LEU A 69 -11.24 -8.40 -3.31
C LEU A 69 -11.92 -7.72 -2.12
N LYS A 70 -11.92 -8.36 -0.94
CA LYS A 70 -12.54 -7.84 0.29
C LYS A 70 -11.70 -6.79 1.02
N LEU A 71 -10.49 -6.47 0.56
CA LEU A 71 -9.63 -5.44 1.20
C LEU A 71 -10.12 -4.00 1.00
N GLY A 72 -11.09 -3.78 0.10
CA GLY A 72 -11.71 -2.48 -0.16
C GLY A 72 -10.80 -1.56 -0.97
N TRP A 73 -10.77 -1.80 -2.28
CA TRP A 73 -9.99 -1.10 -3.31
C TRP A 73 -10.71 0.11 -3.92
N SER A 74 -11.53 0.77 -3.10
CA SER A 74 -12.23 1.99 -3.50
C SER A 74 -12.30 2.96 -2.32
N LYS A 75 -12.55 4.22 -2.64
CA LYS A 75 -12.75 5.28 -1.65
C LYS A 75 -13.83 4.86 -0.66
N GLY A 76 -13.48 4.80 0.62
CA GLY A 76 -14.35 4.26 1.66
C GLY A 76 -14.19 4.98 2.99
N ASN A 77 -14.87 4.42 4.00
CA ASN A 77 -14.83 4.93 5.36
C ASN A 77 -13.46 4.69 6.02
N GLU A 78 -13.15 5.49 7.04
CA GLU A 78 -11.92 5.39 7.83
C GLU A 78 -11.72 3.96 8.35
N LYS A 79 -10.61 3.32 7.96
CA LYS A 79 -10.29 1.97 8.43
C LYS A 79 -9.61 2.04 9.79
N ASN A 80 -9.94 1.10 10.67
CA ASN A 80 -9.36 1.03 12.00
C ASN A 80 -7.97 0.40 11.95
N ILE A 81 -6.93 1.24 11.97
CA ILE A 81 -5.53 0.83 11.96
C ILE A 81 -5.08 0.40 13.36
N LYS A 82 -4.41 -0.75 13.42
CA LYS A 82 -3.88 -1.39 14.62
C LYS A 82 -2.38 -1.63 14.50
N ASN A 83 -1.75 -2.04 15.59
CA ASN A 83 -0.34 -2.41 15.61
C ASN A 83 -0.05 -3.59 14.66
N ASN A 84 1.12 -3.58 14.04
CA ASN A 84 1.57 -4.61 13.10
C ASN A 84 0.78 -4.68 11.78
N ASP A 85 -0.03 -3.67 11.46
CA ASP A 85 -0.74 -3.61 10.18
C ASP A 85 0.20 -3.29 9.02
N ASN A 86 -0.07 -3.91 7.87
CA ASN A 86 0.49 -3.52 6.58
C ASN A 86 -0.48 -2.56 5.89
N ILE A 87 -0.05 -1.33 5.65
CA ILE A 87 -0.89 -0.27 5.11
C ILE A 87 -0.39 0.07 3.71
N ILE A 88 -1.30 0.07 2.75
CA ILE A 88 -1.04 0.49 1.37
C ILE A 88 -1.84 1.76 1.14
N ILE A 89 -1.17 2.84 0.75
CA ILE A 89 -1.79 4.14 0.50
C ILE A 89 -1.64 4.47 -0.99
N ILE A 90 -2.75 4.69 -1.68
CA ILE A 90 -2.79 4.91 -3.14
C ILE A 90 -3.47 6.25 -3.42
N GLY A 91 -2.76 7.16 -4.06
CA GLY A 91 -3.33 8.47 -4.38
C GLY A 91 -2.29 9.43 -4.93
N ASN A 92 -2.72 10.67 -5.13
CA ASN A 92 -1.78 11.75 -5.38
C ASN A 92 -0.95 12.06 -4.12
N LYS A 93 0.05 12.94 -4.29
CA LYS A 93 0.96 13.33 -3.21
C LYS A 93 0.24 13.91 -1.98
N GLU A 94 -0.73 14.79 -2.18
CA GLU A 94 -1.47 15.44 -1.09
C GLU A 94 -2.28 14.42 -0.28
N TYR A 95 -3.02 13.54 -0.95
CA TYR A 95 -3.77 12.47 -0.32
C TYR A 95 -2.88 11.54 0.52
N ILE A 96 -1.72 11.15 -0.04
CA ILE A 96 -0.77 10.28 0.64
C ILE A 96 -0.19 10.97 1.88
N GLU A 97 0.24 12.23 1.77
CA GLU A 97 0.80 13.00 2.89
C GLU A 97 -0.22 13.20 4.00
N ASP A 98 -1.46 13.53 3.65
CA ASP A 98 -2.56 13.70 4.60
C ASP A 98 -2.94 12.40 5.31
N THR A 99 -3.00 11.30 4.56
CA THR A 99 -3.29 9.97 5.12
C THR A 99 -2.18 9.55 6.08
N ASN A 100 -0.91 9.69 5.66
CA ASN A 100 0.24 9.45 6.53
C ASN A 100 0.16 10.27 7.83
N ARG A 101 -0.09 11.57 7.73
CA ARG A 101 -0.21 12.46 8.90
C ARG A 101 -1.29 11.98 9.88
N LYS A 102 -2.46 11.54 9.38
CA LYS A 102 -3.53 10.96 10.22
C LYS A 102 -3.08 9.67 10.90
N ILE A 103 -2.35 8.79 10.20
CA ILE A 103 -1.81 7.55 10.76
C ILE A 103 -0.78 7.85 11.86
N MET A 104 0.11 8.80 11.62
CA MET A 104 1.13 9.21 12.60
C MET A 104 0.55 9.81 13.88
N GLN A 105 -0.69 10.32 13.85
CA GLN A 105 -1.38 10.82 15.04
C GLN A 105 -2.00 9.69 15.89
N LYS A 106 -2.25 8.50 15.33
CA LYS A 106 -2.81 7.35 16.05
C LYS A 106 -1.76 6.72 16.97
N ASN A 107 -2.17 6.19 18.13
CA ASN A 107 -1.26 5.50 19.06
C ASN A 107 -1.01 4.04 18.62
N VAL A 108 -0.30 3.87 17.50
CA VAL A 108 0.00 2.58 16.86
C VAL A 108 1.50 2.40 16.61
N GLU A 109 1.95 1.15 16.63
CA GLU A 109 3.37 0.75 16.56
C GLU A 109 3.57 -0.41 15.55
N ASN A 110 4.82 -0.59 15.09
CA ASN A 110 5.25 -1.67 14.19
C ASN A 110 4.52 -1.71 12.84
N LEU A 111 4.31 -0.56 12.21
CA LEU A 111 3.60 -0.50 10.93
C LEU A 111 4.56 -0.72 9.76
N THR A 112 4.06 -1.37 8.70
CA THR A 112 4.65 -1.27 7.36
C THR A 112 3.74 -0.42 6.50
N ILE A 113 4.24 0.67 5.93
CA ILE A 113 3.46 1.58 5.07
C ILE A 113 4.07 1.58 3.67
N ILE A 114 3.24 1.37 2.65
CA ILE A 114 3.62 1.47 1.23
C ILE A 114 2.85 2.63 0.61
N ASP A 115 3.56 3.71 0.31
CA ASP A 115 3.01 4.87 -0.39
C ASP A 115 3.15 4.68 -1.91
N CYS A 116 2.03 4.55 -2.61
CA CYS A 116 1.96 4.26 -4.04
C CYS A 116 1.68 5.54 -4.83
N TYR A 117 2.70 6.03 -5.53
CA TYR A 117 2.63 7.24 -6.35
C TYR A 117 2.49 6.91 -7.83
N LYS A 118 1.71 7.71 -8.56
CA LYS A 118 1.86 7.71 -10.01
C LYS A 118 3.24 8.24 -10.38
N PHE A 119 3.90 7.58 -11.32
CA PHE A 119 5.25 7.95 -11.73
C PHE A 119 5.31 9.38 -12.28
N GLU A 120 4.28 9.81 -13.01
CA GLU A 120 4.16 11.17 -13.54
C GLU A 120 4.22 12.26 -12.46
N ASP A 121 3.72 11.97 -11.26
CA ASP A 121 3.70 12.92 -10.14
C ASP A 121 5.07 13.10 -9.49
N ILE A 122 5.96 12.10 -9.63
CA ILE A 122 7.21 12.01 -8.87
C ILE A 122 8.46 11.97 -9.74
N CYS A 123 8.32 11.85 -11.07
CA CYS A 123 9.44 11.63 -11.99
C CYS A 123 10.54 12.70 -11.89
N ASN A 124 10.16 13.96 -11.65
CA ASN A 124 11.11 15.08 -11.54
C ASN A 124 11.91 15.09 -10.23
N ASN A 125 11.42 14.41 -9.17
CA ASN A 125 12.00 14.47 -7.83
C ASN A 125 12.19 13.08 -7.19
N ILE A 126 12.26 12.02 -8.00
CA ILE A 126 12.25 10.64 -7.50
C ILE A 126 13.40 10.34 -6.53
N THR A 127 14.58 10.93 -6.74
CA THR A 127 15.75 10.75 -5.87
C THR A 127 15.50 11.35 -4.48
N GLN A 128 14.95 12.57 -4.43
CA GLN A 128 14.59 13.23 -3.17
C GLN A 128 13.41 12.55 -2.49
N LEU A 129 12.46 12.01 -3.26
CA LEU A 129 11.36 11.25 -2.70
C LEU A 129 11.88 9.96 -2.06
N ALA A 130 12.67 9.18 -2.80
CA ALA A 130 13.20 7.90 -2.38
C ALA A 130 14.04 7.99 -1.09
N SER A 131 14.77 9.09 -0.85
CA SER A 131 15.54 9.29 0.37
C SER A 131 14.71 9.34 1.65
N ASN A 132 13.38 9.52 1.55
CA ASN A 132 12.47 9.53 2.70
C ASN A 132 11.90 8.13 3.04
N TYR A 133 12.32 7.10 2.31
CA TYR A 133 11.80 5.74 2.43
C TYR A 133 12.92 4.75 2.74
N ASN A 134 12.57 3.66 3.42
CA ASN A 134 13.45 2.53 3.73
C ASN A 134 13.65 1.58 2.54
N GLY A 135 12.89 1.77 1.46
CA GLY A 135 12.95 0.92 0.28
C GLY A 135 11.86 1.21 -0.74
N ASN A 136 11.92 0.49 -1.86
CA ASN A 136 10.96 0.54 -2.95
C ASN A 136 10.27 -0.83 -3.12
N LEU A 137 8.95 -0.83 -3.30
CA LEU A 137 8.22 -2.00 -3.76
C LEU A 137 7.97 -1.87 -5.27
N ASN A 138 8.44 -2.85 -6.05
CA ASN A 138 8.16 -2.97 -7.47
C ASN A 138 7.85 -4.43 -7.85
N THR A 139 7.78 -4.74 -9.15
CA THR A 139 7.41 -6.08 -9.65
C THR A 139 8.41 -7.17 -9.24
N ASN A 140 9.64 -6.82 -8.88
CA ASN A 140 10.65 -7.75 -8.34
C ASN A 140 10.54 -7.92 -6.82
N GLY A 141 9.55 -7.28 -6.17
CA GLY A 141 9.38 -7.27 -4.72
C GLY A 141 10.05 -6.08 -4.03
N ILE A 142 10.36 -6.22 -2.75
CA ILE A 142 10.94 -5.17 -1.91
C ILE A 142 12.43 -5.04 -2.21
N GLN A 143 12.85 -3.82 -2.55
CA GLN A 143 14.25 -3.39 -2.72
C GLN A 143 14.59 -2.43 -1.58
N LYS A 144 15.66 -2.71 -0.82
CA LYS A 144 16.16 -1.86 0.27
C LYS A 144 17.45 -1.17 -0.13
#